data_AF-F3ZK69-F1
#
_entry.id   AF-F3ZK69-F1
#
_cell.length_a   1.000
_cell.length_b   1.000
_cell.length_c   1.000
_cell.angle_alpha   90.00
_cell.angle_beta   90.00
_cell.angle_gamma   90.00
#
_symmetry.space_group_name_H-M   'P 1'
#
loop_
_entity.id
_entity.type
_entity.pdbx_description
1 polymer ?
#
loop_
_entity_poly.entity_id
_entity_poly.type
_entity_poly.pdbx_seq_one_letter_code
_entity_poly.pdbx_strand_id
1 'polypeptide(L)'
;MDVLINVFVGLHIIGIGALLGGFLTQMKAMGAGTARFTPAMLHGALTMLVTGAVLVGLNQAQDYSLNNTKIGIKLAFLIVILALVYVKRDDERVPKPLFGVVGALTVANIFIAVTWH
;
A
#
# COMPACT_ATOMS: atom_id res chain seq x y z
N MET A 1 11.11 22.47 1.73
CA MET A 1 9.68 22.11 1.76
C MET A 1 9.46 20.93 2.71
N ASP A 2 10.28 20.86 3.76
CA ASP A 2 10.58 19.57 4.37
C ASP A 2 9.50 19.16 5.36
N VAL A 3 8.88 20.14 6.02
CA VAL A 3 7.67 19.93 6.82
C VAL A 3 6.55 19.32 5.98
N LEU A 4 6.34 19.84 4.76
CA LEU A 4 5.31 19.33 3.86
C LEU A 4 5.62 17.89 3.42
N ILE A 5 6.87 17.61 3.03
CA ILE A 5 7.32 16.25 2.72
C ILE A 5 7.09 15.33 3.92
N ASN A 6 7.50 15.72 5.12
CA ASN A 6 7.35 14.92 6.33
C ASN A 6 5.87 14.64 6.67
N VAL A 7 4.98 15.62 6.46
CA VAL A 7 3.52 15.42 6.58
C VAL A 7 3.04 14.35 5.60
N PHE A 8 3.43 14.44 4.32
CA PHE A 8 3.04 13.44 3.32
C PHE A 8 3.67 12.06 3.57
N VAL A 9 4.88 11.99 4.11
CA VAL A 9 5.49 10.74 4.58
C VAL A 9 4.65 10.14 5.70
N GLY A 10 4.23 10.96 6.68
CA GLY A 10 3.33 10.53 7.75
C GLY A 10 2.00 9.99 7.22
N LEU A 11 1.37 10.69 6.29
CA LEU A 11 0.13 10.23 5.63
C LEU A 11 0.33 8.94 4.84
N HIS A 12 1.48 8.79 4.17
CA HIS A 12 1.82 7.57 3.44
C HIS A 12 1.95 6.37 4.40
N ILE A 13 2.58 6.57 5.56
CA ILE A 13 2.69 5.55 6.61
C ILE A 13 1.32 5.20 7.20
N ILE A 14 0.42 6.18 7.38
CA ILE A 14 -0.96 5.91 7.79
C ILE A 14 -1.67 5.05 6.74
N GLY A 15 -1.48 5.32 5.45
CA GLY A 15 -1.99 4.48 4.36
C GLY A 15 -1.50 3.03 4.44
N ILE A 16 -0.20 2.84 4.69
CA ILE A 16 0.41 1.52 4.93
C ILE A 16 -0.25 0.84 6.15
N GLY A 17 -0.42 1.57 7.26
CA GLY A 17 -1.05 1.07 8.48
C GLY A 17 -2.49 0.64 8.25
N ALA A 18 -3.27 1.40 7.48
CA ALA A 18 -4.65 1.05 7.13
C ALA A 18 -4.72 -0.21 6.24
N LEU A 19 -3.84 -0.30 5.24
CA LEU A 19 -3.77 -1.46 4.33
C LEU A 19 -3.30 -2.72 5.04
N LEU A 20 -2.14 -2.66 5.70
CA LEU A 20 -1.58 -3.80 6.43
C LEU A 20 -2.43 -4.15 7.66
N GLY A 21 -2.92 -3.16 8.41
CA GLY A 21 -3.81 -3.39 9.54
C GLY A 21 -5.13 -4.03 9.13
N GLY A 22 -5.72 -3.58 8.01
CA GLY A 22 -6.89 -4.21 7.41
C GLY A 22 -6.64 -5.68 7.02
N PHE A 23 -5.44 -5.99 6.51
CA PHE A 23 -5.03 -7.36 6.24
C PHE A 23 -4.87 -8.19 7.54
N LEU A 24 -4.15 -7.67 8.53
CA LEU A 24 -3.83 -8.37 9.77
C LEU A 24 -5.10 -8.71 10.58
N THR A 25 -6.07 -7.80 10.61
CA THR A 25 -7.36 -8.02 11.28
C THR A 25 -8.21 -9.13 10.63
N GLN A 26 -7.97 -9.43 9.36
CA GLN A 26 -8.67 -10.47 8.60
C GLN A 26 -7.93 -11.83 8.60
N MET A 27 -6.75 -11.95 9.24
CA MET A 27 -5.97 -13.20 9.22
C MET A 27 -6.73 -14.40 9.82
N LYS A 28 -7.49 -14.20 10.90
CA LYS A 28 -8.33 -15.27 11.48
C LYS A 28 -9.41 -15.73 10.49
N ALA A 29 -10.08 -14.78 9.84
CA ALA A 29 -11.06 -15.05 8.80
C ALA A 29 -10.45 -15.76 7.59
N MET A 30 -9.20 -15.43 7.23
CA MET A 30 -8.45 -16.12 6.18
C MET A 30 -8.21 -17.59 6.53
N GLY A 31 -7.88 -17.88 7.79
CA GLY A 31 -7.75 -19.25 8.31
C GLY A 31 -9.06 -20.04 8.21
N ALA A 32 -10.19 -19.37 8.40
CA ALA A 32 -11.53 -19.95 8.31
C ALA A 32 -12.15 -19.90 6.90
N GLY A 33 -11.43 -19.43 5.87
CA GLY A 33 -11.95 -19.32 4.50
C GLY A 33 -13.03 -18.26 4.30
N THR A 34 -13.10 -17.26 5.20
CA THR A 34 -14.11 -16.20 5.23
C THR A 34 -13.52 -14.79 5.16
N ALA A 35 -12.23 -14.66 4.82
CA ALA A 35 -11.60 -13.35 4.65
C ALA A 35 -12.28 -12.55 3.55
N ARG A 36 -12.30 -11.22 3.72
CA ARG A 36 -12.74 -10.25 2.72
C ARG A 36 -11.82 -9.04 2.72
N PHE A 37 -11.83 -8.27 1.64
CA PHE A 37 -11.15 -6.98 1.65
C PHE A 37 -11.99 -5.95 2.40
N THR A 38 -11.38 -5.27 3.36
CA THR A 38 -12.08 -4.27 4.18
C THR A 38 -12.00 -2.88 3.53
N PRO A 39 -12.93 -1.97 3.82
CA PRO A 39 -12.84 -0.59 3.35
C PRO A 39 -11.51 0.09 3.75
N ALA A 40 -10.97 -0.24 4.93
CA ALA A 40 -9.67 0.28 5.37
C ALA A 40 -8.53 -0.10 4.41
N MET A 41 -8.56 -1.30 3.82
CA MET A 41 -7.56 -1.74 2.85
C MET A 41 -7.62 -0.90 1.57
N LEU A 42 -8.84 -0.63 1.06
CA LEU A 42 -9.02 0.18 -0.13
C LEU A 42 -8.57 1.63 0.10
N HIS A 43 -9.01 2.25 1.18
CA HIS A 43 -8.63 3.62 1.52
C HIS A 43 -7.14 3.73 1.82
N GLY A 44 -6.54 2.71 2.46
CA GLY A 44 -5.10 2.64 2.71
C GLY A 44 -4.30 2.63 1.40
N ALA A 45 -4.67 1.75 0.46
CA ALA A 45 -4.02 1.68 -0.85
C ALA A 45 -4.18 2.99 -1.66
N LEU A 46 -5.37 3.58 -1.66
CA LEU A 46 -5.61 4.87 -2.32
C LEU A 46 -4.80 6.00 -1.68
N THR A 47 -4.75 6.05 -0.35
CA THR A 47 -3.94 7.03 0.40
C THR A 47 -2.49 6.89 0.03
N MET A 48 -1.94 5.67 -0.01
CA MET A 48 -0.57 5.42 -0.44
C MET A 48 -0.31 5.88 -1.87
N LEU A 49 -1.27 5.69 -2.79
CA LEU A 49 -1.11 6.06 -4.19
C LEU A 49 -1.01 7.59 -4.33
N VAL A 50 -1.96 8.31 -3.73
CA VAL A 50 -2.00 9.77 -3.77
C VAL A 50 -0.77 10.37 -3.08
N THR A 51 -0.50 9.95 -1.84
CA THR A 51 0.63 10.49 -1.08
C THR A 51 1.97 10.12 -1.72
N GLY A 52 2.10 8.93 -2.30
CA GLY A 52 3.30 8.50 -3.03
C GLY A 52 3.58 9.35 -4.26
N ALA A 53 2.55 9.63 -5.07
CA ALA A 53 2.67 10.52 -6.23
C ALA A 53 3.08 11.95 -5.81
N VAL A 54 2.46 12.47 -4.74
CA VAL A 54 2.82 13.78 -4.20
C VAL A 54 4.27 13.80 -3.69
N LEU A 55 4.71 12.76 -2.96
CA LEU A 55 6.09 12.69 -2.47
C LEU A 55 7.11 12.68 -3.60
N VAL A 56 6.86 11.96 -4.69
CA VAL A 56 7.74 11.99 -5.88
C VAL A 56 7.82 13.41 -6.43
N GLY A 57 6.68 14.08 -6.64
CA GLY A 57 6.65 15.46 -7.15
C GLY A 57 7.35 16.46 -6.23
N LEU A 58 7.11 16.39 -4.91
CA LEU A 58 7.75 17.29 -3.94
C LEU A 58 9.26 17.09 -3.86
N ASN A 59 9.75 15.84 -3.92
CA ASN A 59 11.18 15.56 -3.89
C ASN A 59 11.86 16.02 -5.19
N GLN A 60 11.24 15.81 -6.36
CA GLN A 60 11.76 16.35 -7.62
C GLN A 60 11.81 17.87 -7.62
N ALA A 61 10.80 18.54 -7.05
CA ALA A 61 10.77 20.00 -6.94
C ALA A 61 11.85 20.58 -6.00
N GLN A 62 12.49 19.74 -5.17
CA GLN A 62 13.65 20.11 -4.35
C GLN A 62 14.98 19.61 -4.92
N ASP A 63 15.01 19.19 -6.19
CA ASP A 63 16.18 18.67 -6.89
C ASP A 63 16.84 17.46 -6.19
N TYR A 64 16.07 16.70 -5.40
CA TYR A 64 16.56 15.47 -4.79
C TYR A 64 16.69 14.35 -5.82
N SER A 65 17.78 13.58 -5.72
CA SER A 65 17.95 12.39 -6.55
C SER A 65 16.96 11.30 -6.13
N LEU A 66 16.16 10.85 -7.09
CA LEU A 66 15.19 9.79 -6.87
C LEU A 66 15.63 8.51 -7.58
N ASN A 67 15.57 7.40 -6.86
CA ASN A 67 15.67 6.08 -7.46
C ASN A 67 14.34 5.73 -8.15
N ASN A 68 14.23 6.09 -9.43
CA ASN A 68 13.03 5.85 -10.24
C ASN A 68 12.70 4.36 -10.37
N THR A 69 13.69 3.47 -10.34
CA THR A 69 13.46 2.02 -10.35
C THR A 69 12.77 1.55 -9.07
N LYS A 70 13.26 1.99 -7.90
CA LYS A 70 12.61 1.72 -6.60
C LYS A 70 11.18 2.24 -6.57
N ILE A 71 10.96 3.46 -7.06
CA ILE A 71 9.63 4.07 -7.14
C ILE A 71 8.71 3.26 -8.08
N GLY A 72 9.19 2.90 -9.27
CA GLY A 72 8.43 2.13 -10.25
C GLY A 72 7.99 0.77 -9.73
N ILE A 73 8.87 0.04 -9.04
CA ILE A 73 8.54 -1.25 -8.43
C ILE A 73 7.50 -1.07 -7.32
N LYS A 74 7.68 -0.08 -6.44
CA LYS A 74 6.70 0.20 -5.37
C LYS A 74 5.33 0.54 -5.94
N LEU A 75 5.29 1.35 -7.00
CA LEU A 75 4.06 1.71 -7.67
C LEU A 75 3.40 0.48 -8.31
N ALA A 76 4.17 -0.36 -9.02
CA ALA A 76 3.64 -1.57 -9.65
C ALA A 76 2.97 -2.50 -8.62
N PHE A 77 3.61 -2.73 -7.47
CA PHE A 77 3.03 -3.54 -6.39
C PHE A 77 1.75 -2.90 -5.85
N LEU A 78 1.76 -1.58 -5.64
CA LEU A 78 0.59 -0.87 -5.15
C LEU A 78 -0.58 -0.92 -6.13
N ILE A 79 -0.32 -0.84 -7.44
CA ILE A 79 -1.36 -0.96 -8.47
C ILE A 79 -1.95 -2.37 -8.48
N VAL A 80 -1.14 -3.41 -8.36
CA VAL A 80 -1.64 -4.80 -8.24
C VAL A 80 -2.52 -4.93 -6.99
N ILE A 81 -2.06 -4.45 -5.83
CA ILE A 81 -2.84 -4.46 -4.59
C ILE A 81 -4.17 -3.73 -4.78
N LEU A 82 -4.13 -2.50 -5.30
CA LEU A 82 -5.30 -1.67 -5.48
C LEU A 82 -6.30 -2.33 -6.43
N ALA A 83 -5.84 -2.89 -7.55
CA ALA A 83 -6.70 -3.60 -8.50
C ALA A 83 -7.39 -4.79 -7.83
N LEU A 84 -6.66 -5.62 -7.09
CA LEU A 84 -7.23 -6.78 -6.39
C LEU A 84 -8.25 -6.34 -5.34
N VAL A 85 -7.88 -5.39 -4.48
CA VAL A 85 -8.74 -4.89 -3.41
C VAL A 85 -9.99 -4.21 -3.99
N TYR A 86 -9.84 -3.42 -5.05
CA TYR A 86 -10.95 -2.69 -5.67
C TYR A 86 -11.93 -3.63 -6.38
N VAL A 87 -11.44 -4.56 -7.20
CA VAL A 87 -12.28 -5.48 -7.97
C VAL A 87 -13.07 -6.42 -7.06
N LYS A 88 -12.49 -6.79 -5.92
CA LYS A 88 -13.05 -7.77 -4.98
C LYS A 88 -13.61 -7.14 -3.70
N ARG A 89 -13.81 -5.81 -3.68
CA ARG A 89 -14.29 -5.09 -2.48
C ARG A 89 -15.72 -5.47 -2.08
N ASP A 90 -16.54 -5.85 -3.06
CA ASP A 90 -17.95 -6.17 -2.89
C ASP A 90 -18.18 -7.68 -2.66
N ASP A 91 -17.13 -8.50 -2.79
CA ASP A 91 -17.19 -9.93 -2.52
C ASP A 91 -17.27 -10.17 -0.99
N GLU A 92 -18.26 -10.96 -0.56
CA GLU A 92 -18.40 -11.33 0.86
C GLU A 92 -17.24 -12.19 1.37
N ARG A 93 -16.56 -12.90 0.47
CA ARG A 93 -15.40 -13.74 0.74
C ARG A 93 -14.44 -13.71 -0.44
N VAL A 94 -13.14 -13.65 -0.17
CA VAL A 94 -12.10 -13.70 -1.18
C VAL A 94 -11.26 -14.98 -1.05
N PRO A 95 -10.76 -15.54 -2.16
CA PRO A 95 -9.88 -16.71 -2.11
C PRO A 95 -8.65 -16.45 -1.26
N LYS A 96 -8.31 -17.40 -0.38
CA LYS A 96 -7.14 -17.34 0.51
C LYS A 96 -5.83 -16.99 -0.22
N PRO A 97 -5.50 -17.57 -1.39
CA PRO A 97 -4.30 -17.19 -2.12
C PRO A 97 -4.29 -15.72 -2.52
N LEU A 98 -5.43 -15.18 -2.99
CA LEU A 98 -5.54 -13.79 -3.42
C LEU A 98 -5.37 -12.82 -2.25
N PHE A 99 -6.01 -13.14 -1.12
CA PHE A 99 -5.88 -12.37 0.09
C PHE A 99 -4.43 -12.40 0.63
N GLY A 100 -3.78 -13.56 0.58
CA GLY A 100 -2.37 -13.72 0.91
C GLY A 100 -1.43 -12.90 0.01
N VAL A 101 -1.69 -12.85 -1.30
CA VAL A 101 -0.92 -12.03 -2.25
C VAL A 101 -0.97 -10.55 -1.87
N VAL A 102 -2.14 -10.02 -1.51
CA VAL A 102 -2.26 -8.61 -1.08
C VAL A 102 -1.42 -8.34 0.16
N GLY A 103 -1.47 -9.21 1.16
CA GLY A 103 -0.64 -9.10 2.36
C GLY A 103 0.85 -9.16 2.04
N ALA A 104 1.28 -10.15 1.25
CA ALA A 104 2.67 -10.34 0.87
C ALA A 104 3.23 -9.16 0.07
N LEU A 105 2.48 -8.66 -0.92
CA LEU A 105 2.87 -7.49 -1.70
C LEU A 105 2.93 -6.23 -0.84
N THR A 106 2.02 -6.06 0.12
CA THR A 106 2.03 -4.93 1.06
C THR A 106 3.32 -4.96 1.90
N VAL A 107 3.64 -6.12 2.49
CA VAL A 107 4.86 -6.31 3.28
C VAL A 107 6.11 -6.09 2.41
N ALA A 108 6.17 -6.67 1.21
CA ALA A 108 7.28 -6.48 0.30
C ALA A 108 7.46 -5.00 -0.09
N ASN A 109 6.36 -4.25 -0.29
CA ASN A 109 6.41 -2.82 -0.57
C ASN A 109 7.08 -2.01 0.56
N ILE A 110 6.78 -2.38 1.82
CA ILE A 110 7.40 -1.79 3.00
C ILE A 110 8.89 -2.10 3.05
N PHE A 111 9.28 -3.38 2.87
CA PHE A 111 10.69 -3.78 2.90
C PHE A 111 11.49 -3.09 1.79
N ILE A 112 10.97 -3.05 0.56
CA ILE A 112 11.59 -2.30 -0.54
C ILE A 112 11.78 -0.82 -0.17
N ALA A 113 10.82 -0.22 0.54
CA ALA A 113 10.93 1.17 0.95
C ALA A 113 12.10 1.40 1.94
N VAL A 114 12.32 0.49 2.88
CA VAL A 114 13.26 0.67 3.99
C VAL A 114 14.64 0.03 3.78
N THR A 115 14.76 -1.04 2.99
CA THR A 115 16.03 -1.77 2.82
C THR A 115 16.77 -1.44 1.54
N TRP A 116 16.10 -0.84 0.54
CA TRP A 116 16.74 -0.46 -0.73
C TRP A 116 17.28 0.97 -0.61
N HIS A 117 18.61 1.11 -0.54
CA HIS A 117 19.32 2.40 -0.57
C HIS A 117 19.78 2.75 -1.99
#